data_AF-A0A5C8AY08-F1
#
_entry.id   AF-A0A5C8AY08-F1
#
_cell.length_a   1.000
_cell.length_b   1.000
_cell.length_c   1.000
_cell.angle_alpha   90.00
_cell.angle_beta   90.00
_cell.angle_gamma   90.00
#
_symmetry.space_group_name_H-M   'P 1'
#
loop_
_entity.id
_entity.type
_entity.pdbx_description
1 polymer ?
#
loop_
_entity_poly.entity_id
_entity_poly.type
_entity_poly.pdbx_seq_one_letter_code
_entity_poly.pdbx_strand_id
1 'polypeptide(L)'
;MTEAIATQSINVTNTQAEQTTLPKTRRKSNEKTIRTLSLTEVDGALAVYDKTIRMNTELVKTKLTSGGAIPSDVLRDLSIANKQKARLTIRRIALLIETGDAGVMDLIDKLCKITTAKQ
;
A
#
# COMPACT_ATOMS: atom_id res chain seq x y z
N MET A 1 3.61 -8.01 68.71
CA MET A 1 2.33 -8.53 68.19
C MET A 1 1.93 -7.59 67.05
N THR A 2 2.35 -7.89 65.82
CA THR A 2 1.58 -8.58 64.76
C THR A 2 0.90 -7.55 63.85
N GLU A 3 1.43 -7.45 62.62
CA GLU A 3 0.81 -7.26 61.28
C GLU A 3 -0.55 -6.53 61.17
N ALA A 4 -0.92 -5.77 60.13
CA ALA A 4 -0.60 -5.88 58.71
C ALA A 4 -0.98 -4.58 57.96
N ILE A 5 -0.36 -4.42 56.79
CA ILE A 5 -0.62 -3.40 55.76
C ILE A 5 -2.00 -3.64 55.13
N ALA A 6 -2.83 -2.61 55.00
CA ALA A 6 -4.04 -2.64 54.20
C ALA A 6 -4.03 -1.49 53.17
N THR A 7 -3.51 -1.81 51.99
CA THR A 7 -3.64 -1.03 50.76
C THR A 7 -5.11 -0.99 50.35
N GLN A 8 -5.76 0.16 50.44
CA GLN A 8 -7.12 0.32 49.93
C GLN A 8 -7.10 1.00 48.56
N SER A 9 -7.48 0.20 47.58
CA SER A 9 -7.49 0.48 46.15
C SER A 9 -8.54 1.54 45.78
N ILE A 10 -8.14 2.39 44.86
CA ILE A 10 -8.92 3.48 44.27
C ILE A 10 -10.08 2.91 43.44
N ASN A 11 -11.32 3.14 43.88
CA ASN A 11 -12.51 2.90 43.06
C ASN A 11 -12.66 4.03 42.03
N VAL A 12 -12.15 3.83 40.83
CA VAL A 12 -12.55 4.60 39.65
C VAL A 12 -13.81 3.94 39.08
N THR A 13 -14.95 4.58 39.32
CA THR A 13 -16.25 4.19 38.77
C THR A 13 -16.21 4.30 37.24
N ASN A 14 -16.09 3.14 36.59
CA ASN A 14 -16.11 2.97 35.15
C ASN A 14 -17.56 3.11 34.67
N THR A 15 -17.89 4.23 34.02
CA THR A 15 -19.18 4.44 33.37
C THR A 15 -19.27 3.50 32.15
N GLN A 16 -20.07 2.44 32.31
CA GLN A 16 -20.47 1.55 31.23
C GLN A 16 -21.28 2.34 30.20
N ALA A 17 -20.74 2.45 28.99
CA ALA A 17 -21.55 2.70 27.79
C ALA A 17 -21.80 1.35 27.13
N GLU A 18 -23.04 0.89 27.20
CA GLU A 18 -23.59 -0.16 26.35
C GLU A 18 -23.47 0.27 24.88
N GLN A 19 -22.65 -0.44 24.10
CA GLN A 19 -22.87 -0.53 22.66
C GLN A 19 -22.84 -2.00 22.23
N THR A 20 -24.07 -2.49 22.14
CA THR A 20 -24.57 -3.66 21.46
C THR A 20 -23.94 -3.80 20.07
N THR A 21 -23.38 -4.98 19.81
CA THR A 21 -23.28 -5.68 18.52
C THR A 21 -22.85 -4.87 17.29
N LEU A 22 -21.65 -5.16 16.79
CA LEU A 22 -21.44 -5.45 15.37
C LEU A 22 -20.20 -6.36 15.28
N PRO A 23 -20.31 -7.60 14.76
CA PRO A 23 -19.12 -8.38 14.44
C PRO A 23 -18.32 -7.54 13.45
N LYS A 24 -17.01 -7.39 13.69
CA LYS A 24 -16.05 -6.90 12.68
C LYS A 24 -16.29 -7.74 11.43
N THR A 25 -17.10 -7.24 10.50
CA THR A 25 -17.18 -7.74 9.16
C THR A 25 -15.80 -7.44 8.59
N ARG A 26 -14.92 -8.43 8.73
CA ARG A 26 -13.72 -8.60 7.93
C ARG A 26 -14.19 -8.30 6.52
N ARG A 27 -13.87 -7.09 6.03
CA ARG A 27 -14.12 -6.72 4.65
C ARG A 27 -13.47 -7.85 3.87
N LYS A 28 -14.29 -8.76 3.34
CA LYS A 28 -13.87 -9.62 2.24
C LYS A 28 -13.73 -8.61 1.12
N SER A 29 -12.60 -7.90 1.05
CA SER A 29 -12.23 -7.29 -0.20
C SER A 29 -12.20 -8.49 -1.14
N ASN A 30 -13.12 -8.49 -2.10
CA ASN A 30 -13.08 -9.39 -3.23
C ASN A 30 -11.90 -8.93 -4.11
N GLU A 31 -10.74 -8.85 -3.48
CA GLU A 31 -9.51 -8.39 -4.05
C GLU A 31 -8.98 -9.64 -4.71
N LYS A 32 -9.39 -9.79 -5.98
CA LYS A 32 -8.71 -10.68 -6.91
C LYS A 32 -7.23 -10.55 -6.62
N THR A 33 -6.64 -11.66 -6.19
CA THR A 33 -5.21 -11.67 -5.88
C THR A 33 -4.49 -11.22 -7.15
N ILE A 34 -3.44 -10.41 -7.07
CA ILE A 34 -2.72 -9.91 -8.26
C ILE A 34 -2.40 -11.04 -9.26
N ARG A 35 -2.20 -12.26 -8.77
CA ARG A 35 -1.99 -13.49 -9.55
C ARG A 35 -3.17 -13.89 -10.47
N THR A 36 -4.41 -13.56 -10.12
CA THR A 36 -5.61 -13.96 -10.86
C THR A 36 -6.10 -12.87 -11.83
N LEU A 37 -5.42 -11.73 -11.92
CA LEU A 37 -5.78 -10.67 -12.84
C LEU A 37 -5.41 -11.05 -14.29
N SER A 38 -6.28 -10.73 -15.24
CA SER A 38 -6.00 -10.81 -16.67
C SER A 38 -5.08 -9.67 -17.12
N LEU A 39 -4.55 -9.75 -18.34
CA LEU A 39 -3.67 -8.70 -18.89
C LEU A 39 -4.36 -7.33 -18.93
N THR A 40 -5.63 -7.30 -19.36
CA THR A 40 -6.42 -6.06 -19.41
C THR A 40 -6.72 -5.48 -18.02
N GLU A 41 -6.98 -6.35 -17.04
CA GLU A 41 -7.18 -5.93 -15.64
C GLU A 41 -5.86 -5.37 -15.04
N VAL A 42 -4.73 -6.00 -15.36
CA VAL A 42 -3.40 -5.53 -14.92
C VAL A 42 -3.07 -4.17 -15.55
N ASP A 43 -3.31 -3.99 -16.85
CA ASP A 43 -3.05 -2.72 -17.54
C ASP A 43 -3.95 -1.59 -17.01
N GLY A 44 -5.23 -1.89 -16.77
CA GLY A 44 -6.16 -0.94 -16.13
C GLY A 44 -5.69 -0.53 -14.73
N ALA A 45 -5.26 -1.50 -13.91
CA ALA A 45 -4.74 -1.23 -12.57
C ALA A 45 -3.44 -0.42 -12.61
N LEU A 46 -2.52 -0.71 -13.55
CA LEU A 46 -1.29 0.05 -13.73
C LEU A 46 -1.58 1.51 -14.06
N ALA A 47 -2.53 1.78 -14.95
CA ALA A 47 -2.91 3.14 -15.32
C ALA A 47 -3.43 3.95 -14.11
N VAL A 48 -4.21 3.31 -13.22
CA VAL A 48 -4.70 3.93 -11.98
C VAL A 48 -3.53 4.27 -11.05
N TYR A 49 -2.63 3.34 -10.78
CA TYR A 49 -1.49 3.60 -9.91
C TYR A 49 -0.53 4.64 -10.50
N ASP A 50 -0.33 4.64 -11.81
CA ASP A 50 0.46 5.67 -12.49
C ASP A 50 -0.15 7.07 -12.34
N LYS A 51 -1.48 7.18 -12.43
CA LYS A 51 -2.18 8.45 -12.19
C LYS A 51 -1.99 8.90 -10.74
N THR A 52 -2.15 8.00 -9.76
CA THR A 52 -1.96 8.30 -8.34
C THR A 52 -0.53 8.74 -8.04
N ILE A 53 0.47 8.02 -8.57
CA ILE A 53 1.89 8.36 -8.39
C ILE A 53 2.17 9.76 -8.96
N ARG A 54 1.70 10.06 -10.18
CA ARG A 54 1.86 11.38 -10.78
C ARG A 54 1.24 12.47 -9.92
N MET A 55 -0.03 12.30 -9.52
CA MET A 55 -0.74 13.29 -8.71
C MET A 55 -0.03 13.57 -7.37
N ASN A 56 0.34 12.52 -6.64
CA ASN A 56 1.01 12.67 -5.35
C ASN A 56 2.42 13.27 -5.50
N THR A 57 3.13 12.93 -6.58
CA THR A 57 4.44 13.52 -6.91
C THR A 57 4.31 15.03 -7.17
N GLU A 58 3.33 15.45 -7.95
CA GLU A 58 3.10 16.88 -8.22
C GLU A 58 2.68 17.64 -6.96
N LEU A 59 1.89 17.02 -6.08
CA LEU A 59 1.54 17.61 -4.79
C LEU A 59 2.77 17.80 -3.90
N VAL A 60 3.64 16.79 -3.82
CA VAL A 60 4.91 16.88 -3.09
C VAL A 60 5.79 17.99 -3.65
N LYS A 61 5.97 18.06 -4.97
CA LYS A 61 6.74 19.13 -5.63
C LYS A 61 6.16 20.50 -5.30
N THR A 62 4.84 20.67 -5.42
CA THR A 62 4.16 21.94 -5.12
C THR A 62 4.41 22.39 -3.68
N LYS A 63 4.29 21.46 -2.71
CA LYS A 63 4.54 21.76 -1.29
C LYS A 63 6.01 22.09 -1.01
N LEU A 64 6.94 21.38 -1.63
CA LEU A 64 8.36 21.67 -1.51
C LEU A 64 8.70 23.07 -2.05
N THR A 65 8.17 23.43 -3.23
CA THR A 65 8.37 24.75 -3.83
C THR A 65 7.75 25.85 -2.97
N SER A 66 6.60 25.61 -2.33
CA SER A 66 5.94 26.59 -1.47
C SER A 66 6.48 26.64 -0.04
N GLY A 67 7.52 25.85 0.30
CA GLY A 67 8.01 25.70 1.68
C GLY A 67 6.98 25.11 2.65
N GLY A 68 5.96 24.44 2.14
CA GLY A 68 4.87 23.86 2.92
C GLY A 68 5.19 22.46 3.44
N ALA A 69 4.59 22.09 4.55
CA ALA A 69 4.68 20.73 5.07
C ALA A 69 4.04 19.71 4.10
N ILE A 70 4.72 18.59 3.89
CA ILE A 70 4.21 17.47 3.09
C ILE A 70 3.32 16.61 3.99
N PRO A 71 2.04 16.35 3.61
CA PRO A 71 1.18 15.46 4.39
C PRO A 71 1.73 14.04 4.40
N SER A 72 1.76 13.40 5.58
CA SER A 72 2.26 12.04 5.75
C SER A 72 1.45 11.00 4.97
N ASP A 73 0.13 11.23 4.81
CA ASP A 73 -0.75 10.38 4.02
C ASP A 73 -0.35 10.35 2.53
N VAL A 74 0.08 11.49 1.97
CA VAL A 74 0.54 11.57 0.58
C VAL A 74 1.80 10.73 0.36
N LEU A 75 2.74 10.77 1.31
CA LEU A 75 3.95 9.94 1.26
C LEU A 75 3.63 8.45 1.45
N ARG A 76 2.68 8.13 2.33
CA ARG A 76 2.20 6.76 2.53
C ARG A 76 1.55 6.22 1.25
N ASP A 77 0.66 6.98 0.64
CA ASP A 77 -0.02 6.61 -0.59
C ASP A 77 0.96 6.46 -1.75
N LEU A 78 1.94 7.35 -1.85
CA LEU A 78 3.01 7.25 -2.83
C LEU A 78 3.82 5.95 -2.65
N SER A 79 4.16 5.59 -1.41
CA SER A 79 4.86 4.33 -1.09
C SER A 79 4.03 3.10 -1.48
N ILE A 80 2.75 3.08 -1.09
CA ILE A 80 1.83 1.98 -1.40
C ILE A 80 1.65 1.85 -2.91
N ALA A 81 1.40 2.96 -3.62
CA ALA A 81 1.18 2.96 -5.06
C ALA A 81 2.42 2.45 -5.82
N ASN A 82 3.62 2.87 -5.43
CA ASN A 82 4.87 2.36 -6.02
C ASN A 82 5.04 0.85 -5.79
N LYS A 83 4.76 0.37 -4.57
CA LYS A 83 4.81 -1.07 -4.26
C LYS A 83 3.83 -1.88 -5.12
N GLN A 84 2.60 -1.39 -5.29
CA GLN A 84 1.60 -2.10 -6.10
C GLN A 84 1.92 -2.04 -7.59
N LYS A 85 2.41 -0.90 -8.10
CA LYS A 85 2.88 -0.77 -9.48
C LYS A 85 3.97 -1.79 -9.79
N ALA A 86 4.96 -1.96 -8.91
CA ALA A 86 6.02 -2.96 -9.10
C ALA A 86 5.45 -4.39 -9.18
N ARG A 87 4.53 -4.75 -8.27
CA ARG A 87 3.88 -6.07 -8.26
C ARG A 87 3.06 -6.33 -9.52
N LEU A 88 2.31 -5.33 -9.99
CA LEU A 88 1.53 -5.42 -11.22
C LEU A 88 2.42 -5.52 -12.46
N THR A 89 3.55 -4.80 -12.49
CA THR A 89 4.53 -4.89 -13.58
C THR A 89 5.09 -6.30 -13.71
N ILE A 90 5.44 -6.93 -12.58
CA ILE A 90 5.89 -8.33 -12.57
C ILE A 90 4.79 -9.27 -13.07
N ARG A 91 3.52 -9.07 -12.67
CA ARG A 91 2.42 -9.88 -13.18
C ARG A 91 2.21 -9.69 -14.68
N ARG A 92 2.31 -8.45 -15.17
CA ARG A 92 2.21 -8.12 -16.60
C ARG A 92 3.27 -8.86 -17.40
N ILE A 93 4.52 -8.84 -16.95
CA ILE A 93 5.61 -9.60 -17.57
C ILE A 93 5.29 -11.10 -17.58
N ALA A 94 4.88 -11.67 -16.44
CA ALA A 94 4.53 -13.08 -16.36
C ALA A 94 3.43 -13.47 -17.36
N LEU A 95 2.36 -12.68 -17.44
CA LEU A 95 1.27 -12.89 -18.39
C LEU A 95 1.75 -12.81 -19.85
N LEU A 96 2.61 -11.84 -20.17
CA LEU A 96 3.09 -11.71 -21.53
C LEU A 96 4.06 -12.84 -21.93
N ILE A 97 4.86 -13.37 -20.98
CA ILE A 97 5.64 -14.60 -21.17
C ILE A 97 4.69 -15.78 -21.45
N GLU A 98 3.63 -15.93 -20.64
CA GLU A 98 2.62 -16.99 -20.79
C GLU A 98 1.94 -16.95 -22.17
N THR A 99 1.70 -15.75 -22.72
CA THR A 99 1.07 -15.57 -24.04
C THR A 99 2.04 -15.61 -25.23
N GLY A 100 3.36 -15.71 -24.99
CA GLY A 100 4.37 -15.79 -26.04
C GLY A 100 4.59 -14.48 -26.82
N ASP A 101 4.36 -13.32 -26.20
CA ASP A 101 4.60 -12.03 -26.85
C ASP A 101 6.12 -11.76 -26.98
N ALA A 102 6.58 -11.49 -28.21
CA ALA A 102 8.00 -11.28 -28.52
C ALA A 102 8.58 -10.03 -27.86
N GLY A 103 7.76 -9.00 -27.58
CA GLY A 103 8.20 -7.74 -26.97
C GLY A 103 8.58 -7.84 -25.48
N VAL A 104 8.39 -9.01 -24.87
CA VAL A 104 8.54 -9.22 -23.42
C VAL A 104 9.97 -9.40 -23.01
N MET A 105 10.76 -10.09 -23.82
CA MET A 105 12.17 -10.30 -23.55
C MET A 105 12.92 -8.96 -23.56
N ASP A 106 12.56 -8.03 -24.46
CA ASP A 106 13.08 -6.66 -24.47
C ASP A 106 12.68 -5.86 -23.22
N LEU A 107 11.47 -6.06 -22.71
CA LEU A 107 10.99 -5.41 -21.49
C LEU A 107 11.72 -5.95 -20.24
N ILE A 108 11.88 -7.27 -20.16
CA ILE A 108 12.66 -7.93 -19.09
C ILE A 108 14.10 -7.44 -19.13
N ASP A 109 14.71 -7.41 -20.31
CA ASP A 109 16.09 -6.99 -20.49
C ASP A 109 16.29 -5.52 -20.05
N LYS A 110 15.37 -4.61 -20.41
CA LYS A 110 15.38 -3.22 -19.90
C LYS A 110 15.24 -3.13 -18.38
N LEU A 111 14.44 -4.01 -17.77
CA LEU A 111 14.23 -4.03 -16.31
C LEU A 111 15.40 -4.66 -15.55
N CYS A 112 16.00 -5.72 -16.07
CA CYS A 112 17.15 -6.40 -15.51
C CYS A 112 18.46 -5.62 -15.72
N LYS A 113 18.54 -4.80 -16.78
CA LYS A 113 19.68 -3.91 -17.05
C LYS A 113 19.67 -2.60 -16.25
N ILE A 114 18.73 -2.41 -15.32
CA ILE A 114 18.83 -1.36 -14.28
C ILE A 114 19.93 -1.77 -13.31
N THR A 115 21.16 -1.64 -13.79
CA THR A 115 22.37 -1.73 -13.00
C THR A 115 22.40 -0.52 -12.09
N THR A 116 22.59 -0.78 -10.78
CA THR A 116 22.97 0.24 -9.81
C THR A 116 24.06 1.11 -10.43
N ALA A 117 23.84 2.43 -10.44
CA ALA A 117 24.84 3.39 -10.88
C ALA A 117 26.19 2.99 -10.29
N LYS A 118 27.20 2.85 -11.17
CA LYS A 118 28.57 2.50 -10.76
C LYS A 118 28.99 3.45 -9.63
N GLN A 119 29.60 2.82 -8.62
CA GLN A 119 30.31 3.43 -7.50
C GLN A 119 31.21 4.59 -7.93
#